data_AF-A0A7V6BYW1-F1
#
_entry.id   AF-A0A7V6BYW1-F1
#
_cell.length_a   1.000
_cell.length_b   1.000
_cell.length_c   1.000
_cell.angle_alpha   90.00
_cell.angle_beta   90.00
_cell.angle_gamma   90.00
#
_symmetry.space_group_name_H-M   'P 1'
#
loop_
_entity.id
_entity.type
_entity.pdbx_description
1 polymer ?
#
loop_
_entity_poly.entity_id
_entity_poly.type
_entity_poly.pdbx_seq_one_letter_code
_entity_poly.pdbx_strand_id
1 'polypeptide(L)'
;MKHKINYEFEDDYDYNEEFGRYKDRRKPKGRRSVKNLKLTDDKKLSSIDEFDDPNLQELYEQGILTEIIREIKSGKEATVYLADGQYGLMAAKIYRDEATRAFSKDQIYKAGRHISHQNRKKITNLASKNQMKAEQGLWIYHEYKTIWEFYKAGIRVPKPLIGPSVHDIAKAGRVVLMEYIGNKEEAAPRLSDVSLDKDEAQDAWQQTFAILKQVLKLGKVHGDF
;
A
#
# COMPACT_ATOMS: atom_id res chain seq x y z
N MET A 1 13.87 -8.01 23.63
CA MET A 1 13.49 -9.38 23.20
C MET A 1 12.88 -9.28 21.81
N LYS A 2 13.58 -9.68 20.74
CA LYS A 2 13.05 -9.61 19.36
C LYS A 2 12.01 -10.70 19.17
N HIS A 3 10.72 -10.36 19.16
CA HIS A 3 9.65 -11.30 18.82
C HIS A 3 9.72 -11.60 17.32
N LYS A 4 10.20 -12.80 16.96
CA LYS A 4 10.02 -13.37 15.62
C LYS A 4 8.58 -13.85 15.54
N ILE A 5 7.73 -13.09 14.84
CA ILE A 5 6.39 -13.54 14.48
C ILE A 5 6.53 -14.36 13.20
N ASN A 6 6.27 -15.66 13.28
CA ASN A 6 6.21 -16.55 12.12
C ASN A 6 4.83 -16.38 11.47
N TYR A 7 4.81 -15.91 10.22
CA TYR A 7 3.57 -15.81 9.44
C TYR A 7 3.55 -16.85 8.31
N GLU A 8 2.67 -17.85 8.44
CA GLU A 8 2.32 -18.78 7.35
C GLU A 8 1.57 -18.04 6.23
N PHE A 9 1.84 -18.41 4.98
CA PHE A 9 1.28 -17.78 3.78
C PHE A 9 0.64 -18.89 2.94
N GLU A 10 -0.63 -18.72 2.56
CA GLU A 10 -1.25 -19.58 1.55
C GLU A 10 -0.84 -19.06 0.16
N ASP A 11 -0.20 -19.92 -0.64
CA ASP A 11 0.11 -19.62 -2.03
C ASP A 11 -1.18 -19.69 -2.86
N ASP A 12 -1.80 -18.53 -3.09
CA ASP A 12 -3.12 -18.40 -3.70
C ASP A 12 -3.09 -18.15 -5.23
N TYR A 13 -1.94 -18.36 -5.89
CA TYR A 13 -1.85 -18.19 -7.33
C TYR A 13 -2.50 -19.37 -8.05
N ASP A 14 -3.65 -19.12 -8.69
CA ASP A 14 -4.27 -20.06 -9.62
C ASP A 14 -3.61 -19.91 -11.00
N TYR A 15 -2.77 -20.89 -11.35
CA TYR A 15 -2.03 -20.93 -12.61
C TYR A 15 -2.85 -21.47 -13.79
N ASN A 16 -4.12 -21.87 -13.60
CA ASN A 16 -4.86 -22.70 -14.58
C ASN A 16 -6.23 -22.16 -15.07
N GLU A 17 -6.64 -20.90 -14.81
CA GLU A 17 -7.97 -20.39 -15.23
C GLU A 17 -7.96 -19.57 -16.55
N GLU A 18 -8.75 -20.00 -17.55
CA GLU A 18 -9.03 -19.27 -18.80
C GLU A 18 -10.17 -18.22 -18.64
N PHE A 19 -10.04 -17.09 -19.33
CA PHE A 19 -10.75 -15.83 -19.06
C PHE A 19 -12.21 -15.76 -19.57
N GLY A 20 -13.15 -15.48 -18.66
CA GLY A 20 -14.50 -14.99 -18.98
C GLY A 20 -14.62 -13.47 -18.88
N ARG A 21 -15.10 -12.80 -19.95
CA ARG A 21 -15.30 -11.33 -19.99
C ARG A 21 -16.62 -10.94 -19.33
N TYR A 22 -16.59 -10.24 -18.19
CA TYR A 22 -17.78 -9.61 -17.58
C TYR A 22 -17.82 -8.10 -17.88
N LYS A 23 -18.96 -7.58 -18.38
CA LYS A 23 -19.20 -6.15 -18.65
C LYS A 23 -20.37 -5.66 -17.79
N ASP A 24 -20.13 -4.74 -16.86
CA ASP A 24 -21.21 -3.99 -16.19
C ASP A 24 -21.38 -2.60 -16.85
N ARG A 25 -22.64 -2.21 -17.11
CA ARG A 25 -23.07 -1.03 -17.88
C ARG A 25 -23.91 -0.06 -17.03
N ARG A 26 -23.41 0.38 -15.88
CA ARG A 26 -24.08 1.43 -15.07
C ARG A 26 -23.24 2.70 -14.97
N LYS A 27 -23.86 3.86 -15.22
CA LYS A 27 -23.25 5.19 -15.02
C LYS A 27 -23.53 5.70 -13.59
N PRO A 28 -22.51 6.01 -12.77
CA PRO A 28 -22.74 6.57 -11.43
C PRO A 28 -22.88 8.09 -11.44
N LYS A 29 -23.79 8.57 -10.58
CA LYS A 29 -24.15 9.96 -10.32
C LYS A 29 -23.20 10.62 -9.31
N GLY A 30 -22.88 11.90 -9.53
CA GLY A 30 -22.52 12.86 -8.47
C GLY A 30 -21.03 13.01 -8.16
N ARG A 31 -20.53 14.25 -8.31
CA ARG A 31 -19.27 14.72 -7.73
C ARG A 31 -19.47 14.95 -6.23
N ARG A 32 -18.63 14.36 -5.39
CA ARG A 32 -18.43 14.83 -4.02
C ARG A 32 -16.98 15.27 -3.88
N SER A 33 -16.81 16.53 -3.49
CA SER A 33 -15.55 17.25 -3.36
C SER A 33 -14.85 16.88 -2.05
N VAL A 34 -13.52 16.89 -2.08
CA VAL A 34 -12.53 16.51 -1.05
C VAL A 34 -12.51 17.45 0.18
N LYS A 35 -13.61 18.17 0.47
CA LYS A 35 -13.66 19.16 1.58
C LYS A 35 -13.94 18.55 2.97
N ASN A 36 -14.13 17.23 3.06
CA ASN A 36 -14.48 16.53 4.32
C ASN A 36 -13.35 15.64 4.87
N LEU A 37 -12.17 15.65 4.24
CA LEU A 37 -10.94 15.38 4.98
C LEU A 37 -10.53 16.76 5.47
N LYS A 38 -10.64 17.11 6.76
CA LYS A 38 -10.00 18.35 7.21
C LYS A 38 -8.47 18.19 7.19
N LEU A 39 -7.91 18.35 5.99
CA LEU A 39 -6.69 19.09 5.74
C LEU A 39 -7.05 20.57 5.95
N THR A 40 -6.69 21.13 7.10
CA THR A 40 -6.63 22.58 7.26
C THR A 40 -5.20 22.97 7.53
N ASP A 41 -4.72 23.89 6.70
CA ASP A 41 -3.43 24.56 6.77
C ASP A 41 -2.96 24.79 8.23
N ASP A 42 -1.73 24.37 8.50
CA ASP A 42 -0.87 24.80 9.62
C ASP A 42 -1.43 24.77 11.06
N LYS A 43 -2.45 23.96 11.36
CA LYS A 43 -2.85 23.72 12.76
C LYS A 43 -3.01 22.23 13.04
N LYS A 44 -2.15 21.72 13.95
CA LYS A 44 -2.21 20.44 14.68
C LYS A 44 -3.24 19.45 14.13
N LEU A 45 -2.76 18.46 13.38
CA LEU A 45 -3.55 17.32 12.92
C LEU A 45 -4.10 16.59 14.15
N SER A 46 -5.42 16.73 14.34
CA SER A 46 -6.31 16.13 15.35
C SER A 46 -5.67 15.58 16.63
N SER A 47 -5.86 16.32 17.72
CA SER A 47 -5.85 15.77 19.08
C SER A 47 -7.04 14.81 19.31
N ILE A 48 -6.71 13.59 19.75
CA ILE A 48 -7.42 12.72 20.71
C ILE A 48 -8.85 12.31 20.29
N ASP A 49 -8.95 11.17 19.58
CA ASP A 49 -10.01 10.13 19.66
C ASP A 49 -10.79 9.76 18.38
N GLU A 50 -10.70 10.46 17.24
CA GLU A 50 -11.45 10.03 16.04
C GLU A 50 -10.83 10.46 14.70
N PHE A 51 -10.76 9.53 13.74
CA PHE A 51 -10.42 9.77 12.34
C PHE A 51 -11.69 9.82 11.47
N ASP A 52 -11.85 10.88 10.66
CA ASP A 52 -12.95 10.98 9.68
C ASP A 52 -12.89 9.88 8.60
N ASP A 53 -11.70 9.33 8.35
CA ASP A 53 -11.55 8.18 7.46
C ASP A 53 -11.89 6.88 8.19
N PRO A 54 -12.89 6.11 7.73
CA PRO A 54 -13.31 4.89 8.43
C PRO A 54 -12.23 3.81 8.48
N ASN A 55 -11.29 3.77 7.52
CA ASN A 55 -10.21 2.76 7.54
C ASN A 55 -9.10 3.17 8.53
N LEU A 56 -8.78 4.46 8.64
CA LEU A 56 -7.90 4.96 9.70
C LEU A 56 -8.54 4.80 11.08
N GLN A 57 -9.84 5.04 11.20
CA GLN A 57 -10.58 4.82 12.44
C GLN A 57 -10.55 3.35 12.85
N GLU A 58 -10.75 2.41 11.93
CA GLU A 58 -10.62 0.98 12.21
C GLU A 58 -9.20 0.61 12.69
N LEU A 59 -8.15 1.18 12.10
CA LEU A 59 -6.76 0.97 12.55
C LEU A 59 -6.48 1.58 13.92
N TYR A 60 -7.13 2.69 14.25
CA TYR A 60 -7.06 3.36 15.55
C TYR A 60 -7.76 2.55 16.64
N GLU A 61 -8.98 2.08 16.38
CA GLU A 61 -9.75 1.23 17.30
C GLU A 61 -9.05 -0.11 17.58
N GLN A 62 -8.26 -0.61 16.64
CA GLN A 62 -7.42 -1.80 16.82
C GLN A 62 -6.12 -1.51 17.58
N GLY A 63 -5.82 -0.25 17.90
CA GLY A 63 -4.57 0.17 18.55
C GLY A 63 -3.32 0.05 17.66
N ILE A 64 -3.51 -0.17 16.35
CA ILE A 64 -2.40 -0.27 15.39
C ILE A 64 -1.86 1.12 15.08
N LEU A 65 -2.77 2.08 14.85
CA LEU A 65 -2.49 3.48 14.59
C LEU A 65 -2.85 4.31 15.82
N THR A 66 -2.05 5.29 16.20
CA THR A 66 -2.41 6.25 17.26
C THR A 66 -2.57 7.66 16.71
N GLU A 67 -1.71 8.07 15.79
CA GLU A 67 -1.68 9.44 15.27
C GLU A 67 -1.15 9.48 13.83
N ILE A 68 -1.67 10.41 13.03
CA ILE A 68 -1.05 10.84 11.78
C ILE A 68 -0.28 12.14 12.06
N ILE A 69 1.04 12.11 11.94
CA ILE A 69 1.92 13.21 12.37
C ILE A 69 2.02 14.28 11.28
N ARG A 70 2.41 13.89 10.06
CA ARG A 70 2.61 14.82 8.93
C ARG A 70 2.55 14.12 7.58
N GLU A 71 2.28 14.88 6.54
CA GLU A 71 2.46 14.42 5.16
C GLU A 71 3.95 14.26 4.84
N ILE A 72 4.31 13.14 4.19
CA ILE A 72 5.66 12.90 3.65
C ILE A 72 5.67 13.24 2.16
N LYS A 73 4.69 12.71 1.41
CA LYS A 73 4.61 12.90 -0.05
C LYS A 73 3.20 12.69 -0.57
N SER A 74 2.67 13.68 -1.27
CA SER A 74 1.43 13.56 -2.03
C SER A 74 1.70 13.20 -3.49
N GLY A 75 0.92 12.25 -3.99
CA GLY A 75 0.83 11.88 -5.40
C GLY A 75 -0.60 11.97 -5.91
N LYS A 76 -0.75 11.75 -7.23
CA LYS A 76 -2.05 11.77 -7.91
C LYS A 76 -3.03 10.73 -7.36
N GLU A 77 -2.52 9.57 -6.94
CA GLU A 77 -3.33 8.40 -6.59
C GLU A 77 -3.35 8.10 -5.10
N ALA A 78 -2.29 8.45 -4.38
CA ALA A 78 -2.14 8.24 -2.95
C ALA A 78 -1.31 9.36 -2.32
N THR A 79 -1.45 9.51 -1.01
CA THR A 79 -0.57 10.32 -0.19
C THR A 79 0.07 9.44 0.87
N VAL A 80 1.37 9.62 1.11
CA VAL A 80 2.11 8.95 2.18
C VAL A 80 2.25 9.91 3.36
N TYR A 81 1.86 9.44 4.54
CA TYR A 81 1.97 10.17 5.80
C TYR A 81 2.93 9.46 6.75
N LEU A 82 3.60 10.24 7.59
CA LEU A 82 4.23 9.75 8.80
C LEU A 82 3.13 9.54 9.86
N ALA A 83 3.14 8.39 10.49
CA ALA A 83 2.20 7.98 11.52
C ALA A 83 2.95 7.43 12.74
N ASP A 84 2.29 7.40 13.89
CA ASP A 84 2.73 6.68 15.09
C ASP A 84 1.72 5.60 15.46
N GLY A 85 2.14 4.62 16.25
CA GLY A 85 1.28 3.56 16.73
C GLY A 85 2.02 2.37 17.32
N GLN A 86 1.43 1.18 17.18
CA GLN A 86 1.89 -0.05 17.83
C GLN A 86 3.37 -0.38 17.54
N TYR A 87 3.86 0.00 16.35
CA TYR A 87 5.20 -0.31 15.87
C TYR A 87 6.17 0.90 15.95
N GLY A 88 5.77 1.98 16.61
CA GLY A 88 6.47 3.27 16.61
C GLY A 88 6.18 4.07 15.34
N LEU A 89 7.18 4.78 14.81
CA LEU A 89 7.02 5.54 13.57
C LEU A 89 6.79 4.62 12.36
N MET A 90 5.74 4.91 11.60
CA MET A 90 5.28 4.13 10.45
C MET A 90 4.96 5.04 9.26
N ALA A 91 5.03 4.49 8.05
CA ALA A 91 4.54 5.14 6.85
C ALA A 91 3.13 4.61 6.53
N ALA A 92 2.16 5.52 6.49
CA ALA A 92 0.79 5.24 6.07
C ALA A 92 0.55 5.78 4.67
N LYS A 93 0.52 4.90 3.66
CA LYS A 93 0.15 5.25 2.28
C LYS A 93 -1.36 5.11 2.11
N ILE A 94 -2.05 6.22 1.90
CA ILE A 94 -3.51 6.27 1.84
C ILE A 94 -3.96 6.55 0.41
N TYR A 95 -4.75 5.64 -0.14
CA TYR A 95 -5.27 5.76 -1.49
C TYR A 95 -6.49 6.69 -1.58
N ARG A 96 -6.51 7.54 -2.62
CA ARG A 96 -7.63 8.44 -2.90
C ARG A 96 -8.78 7.67 -3.56
N ASP A 97 -10.02 7.99 -3.22
CA ASP A 97 -11.21 7.31 -3.76
C ASP A 97 -11.34 7.42 -5.30
N GLU A 98 -10.80 8.50 -5.87
CA GLU A 98 -10.80 8.74 -7.31
C GLU A 98 -9.72 7.98 -8.08
N ALA A 99 -8.73 7.37 -7.41
CA ALA A 99 -7.60 6.70 -8.05
C ALA A 99 -8.05 5.60 -9.04
N THR A 100 -9.16 4.93 -8.75
CA THR A 100 -9.80 3.97 -9.68
C THR A 100 -10.13 4.52 -11.08
N ARG A 101 -10.36 5.83 -11.23
CA ARG A 101 -10.58 6.43 -12.55
C ARG A 101 -9.30 6.50 -13.38
N ALA A 102 -8.14 6.66 -12.74
CA ALA A 102 -6.84 6.59 -13.42
C ALA A 102 -6.55 5.14 -13.85
N PHE A 103 -6.76 4.16 -12.95
CA PHE A 103 -6.54 2.73 -13.22
C PHE A 103 -7.45 2.12 -14.30
N SER A 104 -8.56 2.79 -14.66
CA SER A 104 -9.44 2.33 -15.75
C SER A 104 -8.73 2.38 -17.11
N LYS A 105 -7.66 3.16 -17.27
CA LYS A 105 -6.81 3.18 -18.48
C LYS A 105 -5.73 2.10 -18.49
N ASP A 106 -5.50 1.42 -17.36
CA ASP A 106 -4.40 0.46 -17.15
C ASP A 106 -4.84 -1.01 -17.29
N GLN A 107 -5.54 -1.33 -18.37
CA GLN A 107 -5.97 -2.72 -18.64
C GLN A 107 -4.77 -3.68 -18.79
N ILE A 108 -3.62 -3.18 -19.22
CA ILE A 108 -2.39 -3.97 -19.42
C ILE A 108 -1.83 -4.49 -18.09
N TYR A 109 -1.83 -3.65 -17.03
CA TYR A 109 -1.33 -4.05 -15.70
C TYR A 109 -2.25 -5.02 -14.97
N LYS A 110 -3.51 -5.15 -15.39
CA LYS A 110 -4.49 -6.07 -14.79
C LYS A 110 -4.29 -7.53 -15.20
N ALA A 111 -3.70 -7.78 -16.38
CA ALA A 111 -3.65 -9.11 -17.00
C ALA A 111 -2.72 -10.11 -16.30
N GLY A 112 -1.72 -9.66 -15.53
CA GLY A 112 -0.75 -10.53 -14.86
C GLY A 112 -1.04 -10.84 -13.38
N ARG A 113 -2.18 -10.39 -12.83
CA ARG A 113 -2.48 -10.51 -11.40
C ARG A 113 -3.44 -11.68 -11.15
N HIS A 114 -2.89 -12.85 -10.84
CA HIS A 114 -3.66 -14.04 -10.49
C HIS A 114 -3.90 -14.09 -8.96
N ILE A 115 -5.17 -14.14 -8.57
CA ILE A 115 -5.62 -14.32 -7.18
C ILE A 115 -6.74 -15.35 -7.23
N SER A 116 -6.71 -16.35 -6.35
CA SER A 116 -7.78 -17.36 -6.26
C SER A 116 -9.17 -16.72 -6.22
N HIS A 117 -10.16 -17.37 -6.85
CA HIS A 117 -11.54 -16.88 -6.88
C HIS A 117 -12.10 -16.60 -5.47
N GLN A 118 -11.72 -17.44 -4.50
CA GLN A 118 -12.12 -17.27 -3.10
C GLN A 118 -11.56 -15.98 -2.49
N ASN A 119 -10.27 -15.71 -2.67
CA ASN A 119 -9.65 -14.51 -2.09
C ASN A 119 -10.07 -13.25 -2.84
N ARG A 120 -10.24 -13.32 -4.16
CA ARG A 120 -10.85 -12.24 -4.93
C ARG A 120 -12.23 -11.87 -4.39
N LYS A 121 -13.07 -12.86 -4.07
CA LYS A 121 -14.39 -12.65 -3.46
C LYS A 121 -14.28 -12.04 -2.07
N LYS A 122 -13.38 -12.53 -1.20
CA LYS A 122 -13.13 -11.96 0.13
C LYS A 122 -12.74 -10.48 0.05
N ILE A 123 -11.74 -10.15 -0.77
CA ILE A 123 -11.25 -8.78 -0.97
C ILE A 123 -12.36 -7.88 -1.52
N THR A 124 -13.12 -8.36 -2.50
CA THR A 124 -14.24 -7.61 -3.10
C THR A 124 -15.34 -7.33 -2.08
N ASN A 125 -15.70 -8.32 -1.26
CA ASN A 125 -16.71 -8.16 -0.22
C ASN A 125 -16.28 -7.14 0.84
N LEU A 126 -15.02 -7.19 1.27
CA LEU A 126 -14.52 -6.25 2.28
C LEU A 126 -14.35 -4.84 1.72
N ALA A 127 -13.88 -4.71 0.48
CA ALA A 127 -13.88 -3.42 -0.23
C ALA A 127 -15.29 -2.80 -0.24
N SER A 128 -16.32 -3.60 -0.55
CA SER A 128 -17.70 -3.12 -0.52
C SER A 128 -18.17 -2.67 0.87
N LYS A 129 -17.77 -3.37 1.94
CA LYS A 129 -18.07 -2.96 3.33
C LYS A 129 -17.42 -1.61 3.66
N ASN A 130 -16.20 -1.40 3.18
CA ASN A 130 -15.44 -0.17 3.39
C ASN A 130 -15.77 0.92 2.35
N GLN A 131 -16.91 0.80 1.66
CA GLN A 131 -17.39 1.74 0.62
C GLN A 131 -16.36 2.00 -0.51
N MET A 132 -15.44 1.05 -0.70
CA MET A 132 -14.37 1.08 -1.67
C MET A 132 -14.74 0.22 -2.89
N LYS A 133 -14.28 0.63 -4.07
CA LYS A 133 -14.48 -0.17 -5.28
C LYS A 133 -13.66 -1.47 -5.22
N ALA A 134 -14.24 -2.55 -5.69
CA ALA A 134 -13.58 -3.86 -5.77
C ALA A 134 -12.20 -3.80 -6.45
N GLU A 135 -12.08 -3.05 -7.56
CA GLU A 135 -10.80 -2.90 -8.27
C GLU A 135 -9.72 -2.23 -7.42
N GLN A 136 -10.11 -1.25 -6.59
CA GLN A 136 -9.19 -0.58 -5.69
C GLN A 136 -8.71 -1.54 -4.60
N GLY A 137 -9.63 -2.27 -3.96
CA GLY A 137 -9.28 -3.26 -2.95
C GLY A 137 -8.35 -4.35 -3.49
N LEU A 138 -8.61 -4.85 -4.70
CA LEU A 138 -7.73 -5.83 -5.35
C LEU A 138 -6.33 -5.28 -5.64
N TRP A 139 -6.24 -4.00 -6.01
CA TRP A 139 -4.97 -3.38 -6.31
C TRP A 139 -4.14 -3.09 -5.04
N ILE A 140 -4.78 -2.60 -3.98
CA ILE A 140 -4.15 -2.38 -2.68
C ILE A 140 -3.70 -3.72 -2.07
N TYR A 141 -4.55 -4.74 -2.14
CA TYR A 141 -4.17 -6.09 -1.74
C TYR A 141 -2.93 -6.58 -2.51
N HIS A 142 -2.91 -6.38 -3.83
CA HIS A 142 -1.76 -6.79 -4.65
C HIS A 142 -0.48 -6.03 -4.28
N GLU A 143 -0.56 -4.74 -3.97
CA GLU A 143 0.58 -3.97 -3.49
C GLU A 143 1.12 -4.55 -2.17
N TYR A 144 0.25 -4.74 -1.17
CA TYR A 144 0.64 -5.37 0.09
C TYR A 144 1.25 -6.76 -0.10
N LYS A 145 0.61 -7.60 -0.93
CA LYS A 145 1.10 -8.95 -1.25
C LYS A 145 2.50 -8.88 -1.86
N THR A 146 2.73 -7.98 -2.81
CA THR A 146 4.02 -7.81 -3.48
C THR A 146 5.10 -7.35 -2.50
N ILE A 147 4.78 -6.39 -1.62
CA ILE A 147 5.72 -5.93 -0.58
C ILE A 147 6.06 -7.08 0.37
N TRP A 148 5.07 -7.89 0.79
CA TRP A 148 5.29 -9.07 1.61
C TRP A 148 6.18 -10.11 0.93
N GLU A 149 5.95 -10.42 -0.35
CA GLU A 149 6.76 -11.34 -1.14
C GLU A 149 8.21 -10.85 -1.23
N PHE A 150 8.43 -9.56 -1.52
CA PHE A 150 9.75 -8.95 -1.59
C PHE A 150 10.45 -8.95 -0.22
N TYR A 151 9.76 -8.57 0.85
CA TYR A 151 10.31 -8.58 2.20
C TYR A 151 10.73 -9.99 2.63
N LYS A 152 9.89 -11.01 2.38
CA LYS A 152 10.21 -12.41 2.70
C LYS A 152 11.38 -12.96 1.88
N ALA A 153 11.56 -12.50 0.65
CA ALA A 153 12.70 -12.84 -0.20
C ALA A 153 14.01 -12.13 0.23
N GLY A 154 13.98 -11.26 1.24
CA GLY A 154 15.14 -10.49 1.70
C GLY A 154 15.47 -9.28 0.82
N ILE A 155 14.56 -8.90 -0.09
CA ILE A 155 14.70 -7.69 -0.89
C ILE A 155 14.47 -6.48 0.02
N ARG A 156 15.31 -5.45 -0.13
CA ARG A 156 15.19 -4.20 0.64
C ARG A 156 13.96 -3.42 0.16
N VAL A 157 12.86 -3.60 0.87
CA VAL A 157 11.61 -2.84 0.78
C VAL A 157 11.16 -2.44 2.18
N PRO A 158 10.33 -1.40 2.34
CA PRO A 158 9.72 -1.12 3.63
C PRO A 158 8.98 -2.34 4.15
N LYS A 159 9.28 -2.77 5.38
CA LYS A 159 8.59 -3.91 5.99
C LYS A 159 7.08 -3.63 6.08
N PRO A 160 6.21 -4.49 5.54
CA PRO A 160 4.76 -4.33 5.71
C PRO A 160 4.35 -4.60 7.16
N LEU A 161 3.40 -3.80 7.67
CA LEU A 161 2.98 -3.86 9.08
C LEU A 161 1.60 -4.48 9.31
N ILE A 162 0.86 -4.73 8.23
CA ILE A 162 -0.44 -5.44 8.24
C ILE A 162 -0.34 -6.63 7.30
N GLY A 163 -1.00 -7.73 7.64
CA GLY A 163 -0.91 -9.00 6.92
C GLY A 163 0.05 -9.97 7.60
N PRO A 164 0.43 -11.06 6.90
CA PRO A 164 0.25 -11.29 5.47
C PRO A 164 -1.08 -11.93 5.05
N SER A 165 -1.98 -12.24 5.98
CA SER A 165 -3.24 -12.90 5.61
C SER A 165 -4.11 -11.97 4.75
N VAL A 166 -4.91 -12.56 3.84
CA VAL A 166 -5.86 -11.80 3.00
C VAL A 166 -6.84 -11.00 3.86
N HIS A 167 -7.24 -11.56 4.99
CA HIS A 167 -8.17 -10.94 5.91
C HIS A 167 -7.59 -9.68 6.54
N ASP A 168 -6.37 -9.76 7.06
CA ASP A 168 -5.71 -8.61 7.71
C ASP A 168 -5.40 -7.51 6.69
N ILE A 169 -4.85 -7.88 5.53
CA ILE A 169 -4.54 -6.92 4.46
C ILE A 169 -5.81 -6.20 4.00
N ALA A 170 -6.89 -6.94 3.79
CA ALA A 170 -8.11 -6.33 3.27
C ALA A 170 -8.82 -5.45 4.32
N LYS A 171 -8.62 -5.70 5.62
CA LYS A 171 -9.12 -4.85 6.71
C LYS A 171 -8.45 -3.48 6.78
N ALA A 172 -7.20 -3.37 6.35
CA ALA A 172 -6.54 -2.07 6.21
C ALA A 172 -7.25 -1.16 5.18
N GLY A 173 -8.17 -1.72 4.39
CA GLY A 173 -9.04 -0.96 3.50
C GLY A 173 -8.23 -0.21 2.44
N ARG A 174 -8.21 1.12 2.52
CA ARG A 174 -7.47 1.97 1.57
C ARG A 174 -6.06 2.35 2.01
N VAL A 175 -5.59 1.83 3.14
CA VAL A 175 -4.33 2.20 3.77
C VAL A 175 -3.31 1.08 3.57
N VAL A 176 -2.11 1.43 3.12
CA VAL A 176 -0.92 0.57 3.14
C VAL A 176 0.05 1.08 4.20
N LEU A 177 0.03 0.41 5.34
CA LEU A 177 0.88 0.64 6.50
C LEU A 177 2.16 -0.22 6.42
N MET A 178 3.31 0.46 6.47
CA MET A 178 4.64 -0.13 6.34
C MET A 178 5.66 0.61 7.21
N GLU A 179 6.84 0.03 7.34
CA GLU A 179 8.00 0.63 7.99
C GLU A 179 8.29 2.02 7.43
N TYR A 180 8.52 2.96 8.34
CA TYR A 180 9.00 4.28 7.97
C TYR A 180 10.51 4.25 7.75
N ILE A 181 10.94 4.71 6.57
CA ILE A 181 12.36 4.82 6.21
C ILE A 181 12.78 6.28 6.39
N GLY A 182 13.49 6.55 7.47
CA GLY A 182 13.92 7.89 7.84
C GLY A 182 14.27 7.97 9.31
N ASN A 183 14.42 9.19 9.81
CA ASN A 183 14.61 9.49 11.22
C ASN A 183 13.42 10.32 11.74
N LYS A 184 13.46 10.71 13.02
CA LYS A 184 12.36 11.47 13.65
C LYS A 184 12.10 12.82 12.96
N GLU A 185 13.14 13.42 12.40
CA GLU A 185 13.13 14.75 11.80
C GLU A 185 12.68 14.68 10.33
N GLU A 186 13.22 13.74 9.55
CA GLU A 186 13.00 13.68 8.10
C GLU A 186 12.91 12.25 7.54
N ALA A 187 12.17 12.13 6.44
CA ALA A 187 12.11 10.90 5.66
C ALA A 187 13.42 10.73 4.89
N ALA A 188 13.83 9.48 4.63
CA ALA A 188 14.99 9.25 3.79
C ALA A 188 14.77 9.87 2.40
N PRO A 189 15.75 10.62 1.87
CA PRO A 189 15.62 11.27 0.57
C PRO A 189 15.55 10.23 -0.54
N ARG A 190 15.00 10.63 -1.69
CA ARG A 190 15.07 9.79 -2.89
C ARG A 190 16.51 9.75 -3.40
N LEU A 191 16.89 8.64 -4.03
CA LEU A 191 18.18 8.54 -4.72
C LEU A 191 18.38 9.64 -5.78
N SER A 192 17.28 10.12 -6.41
CA SER A 192 17.31 11.22 -7.38
C SER A 192 17.56 12.60 -6.77
N ASP A 193 17.36 12.75 -5.46
CA ASP A 193 17.41 14.04 -4.76
C ASP A 193 18.74 14.22 -4.01
N VAL A 194 19.61 13.21 -4.04
CA VAL A 194 20.92 13.24 -3.37
C VAL A 194 22.06 13.35 -4.38
N SER A 195 23.08 14.11 -4.01
CA SER A 195 24.35 14.13 -4.73
C SER A 195 25.27 13.09 -4.11
N LEU A 196 25.64 12.10 -4.91
CA LEU A 196 26.57 11.04 -4.50
C LEU A 196 27.96 11.30 -5.09
N ASP A 197 29.00 10.97 -4.32
CA ASP A 197 30.33 10.86 -4.89
C ASP A 197 30.46 9.62 -5.79
N LYS A 198 31.63 9.45 -6.39
CA LYS A 198 31.87 8.35 -7.34
C LYS A 198 31.72 6.97 -6.70
N ASP A 199 32.22 6.80 -5.48
CA ASP A 199 32.24 5.50 -4.81
C ASP A 199 30.85 5.17 -4.26
N GLU A 200 30.15 6.17 -3.71
CA GLU A 200 28.74 6.07 -3.28
C GLU A 200 27.81 5.75 -4.45
N ALA A 201 27.98 6.42 -5.60
CA ALA A 201 27.20 6.14 -6.80
C ALA A 201 27.45 4.71 -7.32
N GLN A 202 28.69 4.24 -7.25
CA GLN A 202 29.06 2.89 -7.65
C GLN A 202 28.43 1.83 -6.73
N ASP A 203 28.37 2.09 -5.43
CA ASP A 203 27.70 1.22 -4.45
C ASP A 203 26.17 1.22 -4.67
N ALA A 204 25.55 2.40 -4.80
CA ALA A 204 24.12 2.53 -5.08
C ALA A 204 23.70 1.79 -6.37
N TRP A 205 24.54 1.85 -7.42
CA TRP A 205 24.35 1.09 -8.65
C TRP A 205 24.38 -0.43 -8.41
N GLN A 206 25.37 -0.93 -7.67
CA GLN A 206 25.51 -2.36 -7.37
C GLN A 206 24.32 -2.87 -6.54
N GLN A 207 23.89 -2.10 -5.54
CA GLN A 207 22.71 -2.42 -4.74
C GLN A 207 21.45 -2.48 -5.59
N THR A 208 21.24 -1.48 -6.46
CA THR A 208 20.11 -1.43 -7.40
C THR A 208 20.07 -2.65 -8.31
N PHE A 209 21.20 -3.00 -8.91
CA PHE A 209 21.29 -4.18 -9.76
C PHE A 209 21.06 -5.48 -8.99
N ALA A 210 21.51 -5.56 -7.74
CA ALA A 210 21.25 -6.71 -6.87
C ALA A 210 19.75 -6.85 -6.53
N ILE A 211 19.04 -5.73 -6.30
CA ILE A 211 17.59 -5.71 -6.08
C ILE A 211 16.86 -6.19 -7.34
N LEU A 212 17.17 -5.61 -8.51
CA LEU A 212 16.52 -5.98 -9.77
C LEU A 212 16.69 -7.46 -10.11
N LYS A 213 17.89 -8.01 -9.90
CA LYS A 213 18.14 -9.46 -10.06
C LYS A 213 17.25 -10.31 -9.15
N GLN A 214 17.04 -9.89 -7.90
CA GLN A 214 16.18 -10.64 -6.97
C GLN A 214 14.70 -10.54 -7.36
N VAL A 215 14.24 -9.35 -7.74
CA VAL A 215 12.87 -9.14 -8.26
C VAL A 215 12.60 -10.04 -9.47
N LEU A 216 13.55 -10.11 -10.41
CA LEU A 216 13.46 -10.99 -11.58
C LEU A 216 13.48 -12.48 -11.23
N LYS A 217 14.27 -12.91 -10.24
CA LYS A 217 14.28 -14.30 -9.74
C LYS A 217 12.93 -14.73 -9.16
N LEU A 218 12.14 -13.77 -8.65
CA LEU A 218 10.77 -14.00 -8.19
C LEU A 218 9.74 -14.00 -9.33
N GLY A 219 10.18 -13.91 -10.60
CA GLY A 219 9.29 -13.86 -11.76
C GLY A 219 8.51 -12.54 -11.87
N LYS A 220 9.00 -11.47 -11.24
CA LYS A 220 8.33 -10.16 -11.18
C LYS A 220 9.16 -9.07 -11.86
N VAL A 221 8.48 -8.01 -12.27
CA VAL A 221 9.07 -6.76 -12.74
C VAL A 221 8.38 -5.61 -12.02
N HIS A 222 9.12 -4.58 -11.62
CA HIS A 222 8.55 -3.47 -10.85
C HIS A 222 7.64 -2.58 -11.72
N GLY A 223 7.99 -2.37 -13.00
CA GLY A 223 7.20 -1.59 -13.96
C GLY A 223 7.44 -0.08 -13.91
N ASP A 224 7.93 0.45 -12.78
CA ASP A 224 8.26 1.88 -12.59
C ASP A 224 9.41 2.04 -11.57
N PHE A 225 10.55 1.39 -11.83
CA PHE A 225 11.67 1.27 -10.87
C PHE A 225 12.55 2.52 -10.84
#